data_AF-A0A352T109-F1
#
_entry.id   AF-A0A352T109-F1
#
_cell.length_a   1.000
_cell.length_b   1.000
_cell.length_c   1.000
_cell.angle_alpha   90.00
_cell.angle_beta   90.00
_cell.angle_gamma   90.00
#
_symmetry.space_group_name_H-M   'P 1'
#
loop_
_entity.id
_entity.type
_entity.pdbx_description
1 polymer ?
#
loop_
_entity_poly.entity_id
_entity_poly.type
_entity_poly.pdbx_seq_one_letter_code
_entity_poly.pdbx_strand_id
1 'polypeptide(L)'
;MKNFKRCYHLFSLCGLNCGLCSMHLDNYCPGCGGGAGNQPCAIARCSQQHGGIEYCYLCEKYPCEKYDGIDTFDSFITHRNQLKDFEKVKKIGIDSYQSKLAEKIEILKYLLANYNDGRRKSFFCIAVNLLELQDVISVVEQIATETESDNMTLKEKAVLAAKLFQTMAAERNIVLKLNKKTSKKQ
;
A
#
# COMPACT_ATOMS: atom_id res chain seq x y z
N MET A 1 11.66 5.52 16.23
CA MET A 1 11.44 6.78 17.02
C MET A 1 10.89 6.41 18.38
N LYS A 2 11.42 6.92 19.51
CA LYS A 2 10.86 6.65 20.85
C LYS A 2 9.49 7.32 20.99
N ASN A 3 8.50 6.61 21.52
CA ASN A 3 7.18 7.11 21.89
C ASN A 3 6.31 7.71 20.77
N PHE A 4 6.62 7.47 19.49
CA PHE A 4 5.71 7.83 18.39
C PHE A 4 4.63 6.75 18.23
N LYS A 5 3.42 7.05 18.72
CA LYS A 5 2.25 6.19 18.65
C LYS A 5 1.11 6.89 17.93
N ARG A 6 0.37 6.15 17.11
CA ARG A 6 -0.81 6.62 16.36
C ARG A 6 -1.98 5.66 16.57
N CYS A 7 -3.20 6.17 16.45
CA CYS A 7 -4.39 5.34 16.63
C CYS A 7 -4.51 4.31 15.50
N TYR A 8 -4.27 4.74 14.26
CA TYR A 8 -4.31 3.85 13.10
C TYR A 8 -3.01 3.92 12.30
N HIS A 9 -2.17 2.89 12.47
CA HIS A 9 -0.81 2.84 11.93
C HIS A 9 -0.71 2.19 10.53
N LEU A 10 -1.79 1.58 10.04
CA LEU A 10 -1.85 0.92 8.72
C LEU A 10 -2.11 1.90 7.58
N PHE A 11 -2.70 3.07 7.86
CA PHE A 11 -2.66 4.23 6.99
C PHE A 11 -1.73 5.27 7.60
N SER A 12 -0.61 5.53 6.92
CA SER A 12 0.45 6.35 7.48
C SER A 12 0.07 7.82 7.60
N LEU A 13 0.74 8.49 8.52
CA LEU A 13 0.70 9.94 8.70
C LEU A 13 0.84 10.69 7.36
N CYS A 14 1.66 10.16 6.44
CA CYS A 14 1.98 10.81 5.19
C CYS A 14 1.11 10.38 3.98
N GLY A 15 0.17 9.45 4.15
CA GLY A 15 -0.77 9.02 3.10
C GLY A 15 -0.41 7.70 2.41
N LEU A 16 0.67 7.04 2.82
CA LEU A 16 1.01 5.68 2.37
C LEU A 16 0.17 4.63 3.10
N ASN A 17 -0.26 3.59 2.37
CA ASN A 17 -0.95 2.42 2.90
C ASN A 17 0.01 1.40 3.51
N CYS A 18 0.57 1.71 4.69
CA CYS A 18 1.49 0.83 5.43
C CYS A 18 1.01 -0.61 5.60
N GLY A 19 -0.31 -0.84 5.74
CA GLY A 19 -0.86 -2.20 5.83
C GLY A 19 -0.65 -3.06 4.59
N LEU A 20 -0.40 -2.44 3.42
CA LEU A 20 -0.10 -3.12 2.15
C LEU A 20 1.41 -3.21 1.86
N CYS A 21 2.24 -2.84 2.83
CA CYS A 21 3.69 -2.84 2.69
C CYS A 21 4.29 -4.22 3.01
N SER A 22 5.22 -4.70 2.18
CA SER A 22 5.97 -5.92 2.47
C SER A 22 6.71 -5.87 3.82
N MET A 23 7.29 -4.72 4.20
CA MET A 23 7.97 -4.57 5.48
C MET A 23 7.03 -4.75 6.68
N HIS A 24 5.76 -4.37 6.53
CA HIS A 24 4.77 -4.59 7.56
C HIS A 24 4.32 -6.05 7.61
N LEU A 25 4.05 -6.64 6.45
CA LEU A 25 3.64 -8.05 6.33
C LEU A 25 4.69 -9.02 6.87
N ASP A 26 5.98 -8.70 6.71
CA ASP A 26 7.09 -9.50 7.22
C ASP A 26 7.44 -9.20 8.70
N ASN A 27 6.62 -8.38 9.39
CA ASN A 27 6.83 -7.95 10.78
C ASN A 27 8.14 -7.19 11.05
N TYR A 28 8.81 -6.66 10.02
CA TYR A 28 9.98 -5.79 10.17
C TYR A 28 9.62 -4.34 10.54
N CYS A 29 8.38 -3.92 10.24
CA CYS A 29 7.88 -2.58 10.50
C CYS A 29 6.48 -2.65 11.13
N PRO A 30 6.23 -2.00 12.28
CA PRO A 30 4.93 -2.04 12.93
C PRO A 30 3.90 -1.11 12.28
N GLY A 31 4.22 -0.47 11.14
CA GLY A 31 3.40 0.59 10.55
C GLY A 31 3.63 1.96 11.20
N CYS A 32 3.17 3.01 10.53
CA CYS A 32 3.48 4.40 10.91
C CYS A 32 2.88 4.76 12.27
N GLY A 33 3.72 4.89 13.30
CA GLY A 33 3.26 5.10 14.66
C GLY A 33 2.86 3.80 15.40
N GLY A 34 3.25 2.63 14.90
CA GLY A 34 3.11 1.35 15.63
C GLY A 34 4.14 1.13 16.77
N GLY A 35 4.96 2.14 17.11
CA GLY A 35 5.95 2.05 18.19
C GLY A 35 7.33 1.55 17.76
N ALA A 36 7.92 0.64 18.55
CA ALA A 36 9.28 0.12 18.36
C ALA A 36 9.41 -0.61 17.02
N GLY A 37 10.55 -0.43 16.33
CA GLY A 37 10.76 -0.94 14.97
C GLY A 37 10.50 0.10 13.85
N ASN A 38 9.86 1.23 14.18
CA ASN A 38 9.71 2.33 13.22
C ASN A 38 11.05 3.00 12.88
N GLN A 39 11.36 3.00 11.58
CA GLN A 39 12.49 3.72 11.02
C GLN A 39 12.37 5.23 11.29
N PRO A 40 13.49 5.95 11.47
CA PRO A 40 13.47 7.40 11.59
C PRO A 40 12.77 8.05 10.39
N CYS A 41 11.77 8.90 10.66
CA CYS A 41 10.99 9.57 9.62
C CYS A 41 10.97 11.08 9.88
N ALA A 42 11.35 11.87 8.89
CA ALA A 42 11.31 13.33 8.99
C ALA A 42 9.86 13.87 9.13
N ILE A 43 8.91 13.26 8.43
CA ILE A 43 7.49 13.65 8.50
C ILE A 43 6.90 13.34 9.88
N ALA A 44 7.23 12.18 10.47
CA ALA A 44 6.78 11.85 11.83
C ALA A 44 7.34 12.82 12.88
N ARG A 45 8.63 13.20 12.78
CA ARG A 45 9.21 14.23 13.65
C ARG A 45 8.52 15.59 13.48
N CYS A 46 8.21 15.96 12.23
CA CYS A 46 7.44 17.17 11.93
C CYS A 46 6.06 17.15 12.60
N SER A 47 5.30 16.04 12.49
CA SER A 47 4.01 15.91 13.18
C SER A 47 4.14 16.11 14.70
N GLN A 48 5.15 15.52 15.34
CA GLN A 48 5.38 15.71 16.78
C GLN A 48 5.66 17.17 17.16
N GLN A 49 6.37 17.92 16.32
CA GLN A 49 6.60 19.36 16.51
C GLN A 49 5.33 20.20 16.31
N HIS A 50 4.37 19.68 15.55
CA HIS A 50 3.07 20.29 15.27
C HIS A 50 1.96 19.71 16.17
N GLY A 51 2.28 19.30 17.40
CA GLY A 51 1.31 18.82 18.38
C GLY A 51 0.86 17.37 18.19
N GLY A 52 1.55 16.58 17.35
CA GLY A 52 1.28 15.16 17.17
C GLY A 52 0.06 14.86 16.30
N ILE A 53 -0.16 15.66 15.24
CA ILE A 53 -1.25 15.45 14.29
C ILE A 53 -1.27 14.02 13.72
N GLU A 54 -2.46 13.43 13.63
CA GLU A 54 -2.62 12.03 13.21
C GLU A 54 -2.34 11.85 11.71
N TYR A 55 -2.70 12.83 10.87
CA TYR A 55 -2.47 12.83 9.44
C TYR A 55 -1.97 14.19 8.98
N CYS A 56 -1.03 14.22 8.04
CA CYS A 56 -0.50 15.48 7.52
C CYS A 56 -1.57 16.36 6.86
N TYR A 57 -2.61 15.77 6.26
CA TYR A 57 -3.72 16.56 5.68
C TYR A 57 -4.53 17.36 6.71
N LEU A 58 -4.37 17.08 8.01
CA LEU A 58 -4.98 17.84 9.11
C LEU A 58 -4.11 19.02 9.57
N CYS A 59 -2.90 19.17 9.05
CA CYS A 59 -2.05 20.30 9.37
C CYS A 59 -2.57 21.56 8.67
N GLU A 60 -2.61 22.69 9.37
CA GLU A 60 -3.00 24.00 8.79
C GLU A 60 -2.08 24.43 7.63
N LYS A 61 -0.84 23.94 7.61
CA LYS A 61 0.12 24.23 6.54
C LYS A 61 0.03 23.25 5.37
N TYR A 62 -0.90 22.27 5.40
CA TYR A 62 -1.01 21.27 4.34
C TYR A 62 -1.81 21.82 3.14
N PRO A 63 -1.36 21.59 1.89
CA PRO A 63 -0.10 20.97 1.50
C PRO A 63 1.10 21.91 1.74
N CYS A 64 2.22 21.36 2.24
CA CYS A 64 3.47 22.09 2.48
C CYS A 64 4.60 21.58 1.59
N GLU A 65 5.77 22.22 1.67
CA GLU A 65 6.95 21.93 0.83
C GLU A 65 7.46 20.48 0.94
N LYS A 66 7.10 19.76 2.01
CA LYS A 66 7.44 18.33 2.17
C LYS A 66 6.67 17.41 1.22
N TYR A 67 5.58 17.91 0.67
CA TYR A 67 4.71 17.21 -0.28
C TYR A 67 5.07 17.49 -1.73
N ASP A 68 5.99 18.42 -1.99
CA ASP A 68 6.50 18.71 -3.32
C ASP A 68 7.23 17.48 -3.89
N GLY A 69 6.60 16.80 -4.84
CA GLY A 69 7.14 15.59 -5.46
C GLY A 69 7.28 14.39 -4.53
N ILE A 70 6.54 14.32 -3.42
CA ILE A 70 6.62 13.22 -2.43
C ILE A 70 6.31 11.84 -3.03
N ASP A 71 5.52 11.81 -4.09
CA ASP A 71 5.11 10.62 -4.86
C ASP A 71 5.96 10.36 -6.10
N THR A 72 7.01 11.16 -6.32
CA THR A 72 7.90 11.01 -7.49
C THR A 72 8.62 9.67 -7.47
N PHE A 73 9.09 9.23 -6.31
CA PHE A 73 9.84 7.99 -6.17
C PHE A 73 9.28 7.13 -5.05
N ASP A 74 9.23 5.84 -5.34
CA ASP A 74 8.82 4.80 -4.42
C ASP A 74 9.98 4.38 -3.52
N SER A 75 9.62 3.91 -2.33
CA SER A 75 10.53 3.33 -1.36
C SER A 75 10.43 1.80 -1.38
N PHE A 76 10.15 1.18 -0.24
CA PHE A 76 9.74 -0.22 -0.13
C PHE A 76 8.24 -0.41 -0.39
N ILE A 77 7.49 0.68 -0.53
CA ILE A 77 6.08 0.76 -0.91
C ILE A 77 5.93 1.79 -2.02
N THR A 78 4.88 1.68 -2.84
CA THR A 78 4.58 2.69 -3.84
C THR A 78 3.97 3.94 -3.22
N HIS A 79 4.38 5.10 -3.72
CA HIS A 79 3.89 6.42 -3.31
C HIS A 79 2.89 7.00 -4.31
N ARG A 80 2.66 6.37 -5.46
CA ARG A 80 1.83 6.90 -6.56
C ARG A 80 0.38 7.22 -6.19
N ASN A 81 -0.16 6.58 -5.17
CA ASN A 81 -1.49 6.86 -4.65
C ASN A 81 -1.47 7.73 -3.38
N GLN A 82 -0.30 8.08 -2.84
CA GLN A 82 -0.16 8.76 -1.55
C GLN A 82 -1.00 10.04 -1.44
N LEU A 83 -0.95 10.91 -2.45
CA LEU A 83 -1.76 12.13 -2.49
C LEU A 83 -3.24 11.82 -2.77
N LYS A 84 -3.52 10.92 -3.72
CA LYS A 84 -4.88 10.52 -4.10
C LYS A 84 -5.63 9.87 -2.93
N ASP A 85 -4.93 9.12 -2.09
CA ASP A 85 -5.48 8.45 -0.92
C ASP A 85 -5.90 9.46 0.15
N PHE A 86 -5.17 10.55 0.33
CA PHE A 86 -5.66 11.66 1.16
C PHE A 86 -6.90 12.34 0.58
N GLU A 87 -6.95 12.58 -0.72
CA GLU A 87 -8.15 13.14 -1.34
C GLU A 87 -9.36 12.19 -1.21
N LYS A 88 -9.14 10.87 -1.28
CA LYS A 88 -10.19 9.89 -0.96
C LYS A 88 -10.65 10.01 0.49
N VAL A 89 -9.73 10.06 1.45
CA VAL A 89 -10.06 10.23 2.88
C VAL A 89 -10.87 11.50 3.11
N LYS A 90 -10.49 12.62 2.50
CA LYS A 90 -11.26 13.87 2.58
C LYS A 90 -12.67 13.74 2.01
N LYS A 91 -12.85 12.92 0.97
CA LYS A 91 -14.15 12.70 0.32
C LYS A 91 -15.07 11.74 1.09
N ILE A 92 -14.53 10.66 1.66
CA ILE A 92 -15.35 9.57 2.24
C ILE A 92 -15.24 9.44 3.76
N GLY A 93 -14.38 10.23 4.40
CA GLY A 93 -14.05 10.13 5.82
C GLY A 93 -13.01 9.05 6.12
N ILE A 94 -12.35 9.20 7.26
CA ILE A 94 -11.27 8.28 7.67
C ILE A 94 -11.79 6.87 7.94
N ASP A 95 -12.92 6.71 8.63
CA ASP A 95 -13.44 5.39 9.00
C ASP A 95 -13.78 4.55 7.77
N SER A 96 -14.47 5.15 6.79
CA SER A 96 -14.76 4.50 5.50
C SER A 96 -13.49 4.11 4.75
N TYR A 97 -12.44 4.94 4.82
CA TYR A 97 -11.15 4.63 4.20
C TYR A 97 -10.43 3.49 4.93
N GLN A 98 -10.47 3.47 6.27
CA GLN A 98 -9.89 2.39 7.07
C GLN A 98 -10.56 1.05 6.75
N SER A 99 -11.89 1.00 6.64
CA SER A 99 -12.61 -0.22 6.22
C SER A 99 -12.18 -0.70 4.84
N LYS A 100 -12.07 0.19 3.86
CA LYS A 100 -11.56 -0.15 2.52
C LYS A 100 -10.12 -0.68 2.55
N LEU A 101 -9.28 -0.07 3.37
CA LEU A 101 -7.89 -0.51 3.51
C LEU A 101 -7.81 -1.88 4.20
N ALA A 102 -8.62 -2.12 5.23
CA ALA A 102 -8.71 -3.41 5.92
C ALA A 102 -9.12 -4.52 4.93
N GLU A 103 -10.11 -4.27 4.09
CA GLU A 103 -10.54 -5.24 3.07
C GLU A 103 -9.43 -5.55 2.06
N LYS A 104 -8.72 -4.51 1.57
CA LYS A 104 -7.53 -4.71 0.73
C LYS A 104 -6.45 -5.52 1.42
N ILE A 105 -6.24 -5.33 2.73
CA ILE A 105 -5.25 -6.08 3.51
C ILE A 105 -5.64 -7.57 3.59
N GLU A 106 -6.91 -7.87 3.85
CA GLU A 106 -7.38 -9.26 3.89
C GLU A 106 -7.28 -9.93 2.51
N ILE A 107 -7.64 -9.23 1.43
CA ILE A 107 -7.43 -9.73 0.07
C ILE A 107 -5.94 -9.99 -0.21
N LEU A 108 -5.05 -9.08 0.20
CA LEU A 108 -3.61 -9.28 0.02
C LEU A 108 -3.12 -10.51 0.78
N LYS A 109 -3.56 -10.72 2.04
CA LYS A 109 -3.22 -11.93 2.81
C LYS A 109 -3.72 -13.19 2.10
N TYR A 110 -4.95 -13.18 1.60
CA TYR A 110 -5.52 -14.29 0.83
C TYR A 110 -4.69 -14.60 -0.42
N LEU A 111 -4.31 -13.58 -1.19
CA LEU A 111 -3.45 -13.72 -2.37
C LEU A 111 -2.09 -14.32 -2.02
N LEU A 112 -1.49 -13.86 -0.92
CA LEU A 112 -0.19 -14.35 -0.46
C LEU A 112 -0.23 -15.78 0.08
N ALA A 113 -1.34 -16.21 0.67
CA ALA A 113 -1.50 -17.57 1.17
C ALA A 113 -1.73 -18.58 0.04
N ASN A 114 -2.49 -18.20 -1.00
CA ASN A 114 -3.02 -19.15 -1.98
C ASN A 114 -2.37 -19.04 -3.38
N TYR A 115 -1.75 -17.91 -3.71
CA TYR A 115 -1.27 -17.62 -5.08
C TYR A 115 0.17 -17.11 -5.12
N ASN A 116 0.91 -17.13 -4.00
CA ASN A 116 2.31 -16.75 -3.96
C ASN A 116 3.22 -17.98 -4.01
N ASP A 117 3.92 -18.16 -5.12
CA ASP A 117 4.92 -19.20 -5.36
C ASP A 117 6.30 -18.90 -4.72
N GLY A 118 6.35 -17.96 -3.77
CA GLY A 118 7.58 -17.45 -3.16
C GLY A 118 8.25 -16.31 -3.94
N ARG A 119 7.74 -15.92 -5.12
CA ARG A 119 8.36 -14.89 -5.99
C ARG A 119 7.47 -13.69 -6.28
N ARG A 120 6.20 -13.72 -5.87
CA ARG A 120 5.18 -12.73 -6.26
C ARG A 120 4.70 -11.80 -5.14
N LYS A 121 5.22 -11.93 -3.93
CA LYS A 121 4.85 -11.05 -2.79
C LYS A 121 4.86 -9.56 -3.15
N SER A 122 5.99 -9.04 -3.64
CA SER A 122 6.11 -7.63 -4.00
C SER A 122 5.16 -7.21 -5.12
N PHE A 123 4.88 -8.12 -6.05
CA PHE A 123 3.93 -7.87 -7.14
C PHE A 123 2.51 -7.68 -6.59
N PHE A 124 2.02 -8.60 -5.75
CA PHE A 124 0.69 -8.47 -5.14
C PHE A 124 0.57 -7.24 -4.24
N CYS A 125 1.60 -6.92 -3.47
CA CYS A 125 1.62 -5.69 -2.67
C CYS A 125 1.40 -4.44 -3.53
N ILE A 126 2.08 -4.36 -4.69
CA ILE A 126 1.95 -3.23 -5.62
C ILE A 126 0.57 -3.22 -6.29
N ALA A 127 0.09 -4.38 -6.76
CA ALA A 127 -1.20 -4.50 -7.44
C ALA A 127 -2.36 -4.06 -6.55
N VAL A 128 -2.44 -4.62 -5.33
CA VAL A 128 -3.52 -4.30 -4.38
C VAL A 128 -3.44 -2.86 -3.89
N ASN A 129 -2.23 -2.28 -3.78
CA ASN A 129 -2.06 -0.88 -3.41
C ASN A 129 -2.60 0.07 -4.49
N LEU A 130 -2.29 -0.20 -5.76
CA LEU A 130 -2.55 0.74 -6.85
C LEU A 130 -3.96 0.66 -7.44
N LEU A 131 -4.51 -0.55 -7.56
CA LEU A 131 -5.84 -0.76 -8.12
C LEU A 131 -6.93 -0.33 -7.14
N GLU A 132 -8.10 0.06 -7.62
CA GLU A 132 -9.25 0.33 -6.73
C GLU A 132 -9.74 -0.98 -6.10
N LEU A 133 -10.36 -0.89 -4.92
CA LEU A 133 -10.84 -2.07 -4.18
C LEU A 133 -11.74 -2.96 -5.04
N GLN A 134 -12.65 -2.37 -5.82
CA GLN A 134 -13.56 -3.12 -6.69
C GLN A 134 -12.81 -3.87 -7.80
N ASP A 135 -11.80 -3.24 -8.41
CA ASP A 135 -10.96 -3.91 -9.41
C ASP A 135 -10.21 -5.11 -8.81
N VAL A 136 -9.71 -4.95 -7.57
CA VAL A 136 -9.02 -6.04 -6.85
C VAL A 136 -9.99 -7.19 -6.55
N ILE A 137 -11.22 -6.89 -6.10
CA ILE A 137 -12.26 -7.89 -5.82
C ILE A 137 -12.59 -8.66 -7.10
N SER A 138 -12.89 -7.97 -8.20
CA SER A 138 -13.24 -8.62 -9.47
C SER A 138 -12.13 -9.54 -9.99
N VAL A 139 -10.86 -9.12 -9.88
CA VAL A 139 -9.74 -9.98 -10.26
C VAL A 139 -9.65 -11.22 -9.37
N VAL A 140 -9.88 -11.09 -8.06
CA VAL A 140 -9.84 -12.21 -7.12
C VAL A 140 -10.98 -13.20 -7.34
N GLU A 141 -12.18 -12.72 -7.63
CA GLU A 141 -13.34 -13.56 -7.98
C GLU A 141 -13.07 -14.34 -9.28
N GLN A 142 -12.48 -13.67 -10.28
CA GLN A 142 -12.08 -14.32 -11.52
C GLN A 142 -11.01 -15.39 -11.29
N ILE A 143 -9.97 -15.09 -10.49
CA ILE A 143 -8.94 -16.06 -10.11
C ILE A 143 -9.56 -17.28 -9.42
N ALA A 144 -10.49 -17.06 -8.48
CA ALA A 144 -11.14 -18.15 -7.75
C ALA A 144 -11.92 -19.06 -8.72
N THR A 145 -12.70 -18.47 -9.62
CA THR A 145 -13.49 -19.20 -10.63
C THR A 145 -12.59 -20.02 -11.56
N GLU A 146 -11.50 -19.41 -12.07
CA GLU A 146 -10.58 -20.08 -13.01
C GLU A 146 -9.70 -21.15 -12.32
N THR A 147 -9.67 -21.22 -10.99
CA THR A 147 -8.85 -22.19 -10.24
C THR A 147 -9.67 -23.19 -9.42
N GLU A 148 -11.00 -23.12 -9.46
CA GLU A 148 -11.94 -23.92 -8.65
C GLU A 148 -11.97 -25.40 -9.05
N SER A 149 -11.86 -25.70 -10.35
CA SER A 149 -12.02 -27.05 -10.90
C SER A 149 -10.72 -27.73 -11.31
N ASP A 150 -9.58 -27.10 -11.05
CA ASP A 150 -8.33 -27.40 -11.76
C ASP A 150 -7.24 -27.95 -10.81
N ASN A 151 -6.58 -29.04 -11.22
CA ASN A 151 -5.41 -29.62 -10.55
C ASN A 151 -4.14 -28.77 -10.75
N MET A 152 -4.29 -27.45 -10.80
CA MET A 152 -3.20 -26.50 -10.99
C MET A 152 -2.25 -26.52 -9.79
N THR A 153 -0.97 -26.56 -10.11
CA THR A 153 0.10 -26.32 -9.16
C THR A 153 0.07 -24.89 -8.65
N LEU A 154 0.63 -24.64 -7.46
CA LEU A 154 0.76 -23.28 -6.90
C LEU A 154 1.44 -22.31 -7.89
N LYS A 155 2.41 -22.80 -8.66
CA LYS A 155 3.11 -22.00 -9.68
C LYS A 155 2.18 -21.57 -10.81
N GLU A 156 1.34 -22.45 -11.31
CA GLU A 156 0.37 -22.13 -12.37
C GLU A 156 -0.68 -21.15 -11.85
N LYS A 157 -1.20 -21.36 -10.64
CA LYS A 157 -2.11 -20.42 -9.97
C LYS A 157 -1.49 -19.03 -9.82
N ALA A 158 -0.22 -18.96 -9.41
CA ALA A 158 0.53 -17.70 -9.28
C ALA A 158 0.73 -16.98 -10.62
N VAL A 159 1.02 -17.72 -11.70
CA VAL A 159 1.17 -17.16 -13.05
C VAL A 159 -0.17 -16.61 -13.56
N LEU A 160 -1.26 -17.35 -13.38
CA LEU A 160 -2.60 -16.91 -13.75
C LEU A 160 -2.99 -15.64 -12.98
N ALA A 161 -2.88 -15.66 -11.66
CA ALA A 161 -3.19 -14.50 -10.82
C ALA A 161 -2.39 -13.26 -11.24
N ALA A 162 -1.09 -13.43 -11.49
CA ALA A 162 -0.26 -12.32 -11.96
C ALA A 162 -0.70 -11.79 -13.33
N LYS A 163 -1.12 -12.65 -14.25
CA LYS A 163 -1.63 -12.26 -15.57
C LYS A 163 -2.93 -11.45 -15.43
N LEU A 164 -3.89 -11.92 -14.63
CA LEU A 164 -5.18 -11.23 -14.44
C LEU A 164 -5.00 -9.84 -13.81
N PHE A 165 -4.13 -9.72 -12.80
CA PHE A 165 -3.78 -8.41 -12.25
C PHE A 165 -3.08 -7.48 -13.26
N GLN A 166 -2.22 -8.02 -14.13
CA GLN A 166 -1.59 -7.23 -15.19
C GLN A 166 -2.60 -6.75 -16.23
N THR A 167 -3.56 -7.60 -16.61
CA THR A 167 -4.66 -7.22 -17.52
C THR A 167 -5.49 -6.09 -16.93
N MET A 168 -5.97 -6.24 -15.69
CA MET A 168 -6.74 -5.21 -15.00
C MET A 168 -5.94 -3.90 -14.87
N ALA A 169 -4.66 -3.99 -14.52
CA ALA A 169 -3.81 -2.80 -14.45
C ALA A 169 -3.61 -2.12 -15.81
N ALA A 170 -3.48 -2.88 -16.90
CA ALA A 170 -3.40 -2.33 -18.25
C ALA A 170 -4.69 -1.59 -18.65
N GLU A 171 -5.87 -2.16 -18.35
CA GLU A 171 -7.18 -1.51 -18.59
C GLU A 171 -7.32 -0.20 -17.83
N ARG A 172 -6.74 -0.13 -16.62
CA ARG A 172 -6.71 1.09 -15.79
C ARG A 172 -5.53 2.02 -16.10
N ASN A 173 -4.69 1.71 -17.09
CA ASN A 173 -3.47 2.45 -17.43
C ASN A 173 -2.48 2.57 -16.24
N ILE A 174 -2.38 1.52 -15.43
CA ILE A 174 -1.53 1.43 -14.25
C ILE A 174 -0.36 0.47 -14.51
N VAL A 175 0.86 0.95 -14.28
CA VAL A 175 2.05 0.09 -14.32
C VAL A 175 2.26 -0.59 -12.97
N LEU A 176 2.36 -1.91 -12.91
CA LEU A 176 2.59 -2.67 -11.65
C LEU A 176 4.08 -2.83 -11.31
N LYS A 177 4.80 -1.72 -11.16
CA LYS A 177 6.23 -1.68 -10.80
C LYS A 177 6.55 -0.48 -9.90
N LEU A 178 7.52 -0.62 -9.01
CA LEU A 178 8.00 0.52 -8.22
C LEU A 178 8.77 1.52 -9.10
N ASN A 179 8.49 2.80 -8.93
CA ASN A 179 9.22 3.90 -9.53
C ASN A 179 10.45 4.25 -8.69
N LYS A 180 11.61 3.69 -8.99
CA LYS A 180 12.84 3.92 -8.21
C LYS A 180 13.63 5.09 -8.77
N LYS A 181 14.22 5.89 -7.87
CA LYS A 181 15.21 6.90 -8.25
C LYS A 181 16.38 6.21 -8.93
N THR A 182 16.67 6.58 -10.18
CA THR A 182 17.91 6.15 -10.83
C THR A 182 19.06 6.80 -10.06
N SER A 183 19.92 5.99 -9.45
CA SER A 183 21.20 6.49 -8.97
C SER A 183 21.93 7.01 -10.20
N LYS A 184 22.15 8.32 -10.32
CA LYS A 184 23.21 8.82 -11.20
C LYS A 184 24.46 8.01 -10.83
N LYS A 185 25.04 7.28 -11.79
CA LYS A 185 26.42 6.82 -11.64
C LYS A 185 27.24 8.09 -11.46
N GLN A 186 27.68 8.36 -10.23
CA GLN A 186 28.79 9.26 -9.99
C GLN A 186 30.05 8.59 -10.52
#